data_AF-A0AAC8TH11-F1
#
_entry.id   AF-A0AAC8TH11-F1
#
_cell.length_a   1.000
_cell.length_b   1.000
_cell.length_c   1.000
_cell.angle_alpha   90.00
_cell.angle_beta   90.00
_cell.angle_gamma   90.00
#
_symmetry.space_group_name_H-M   'P 1'
#
loop_
_entity.id
_entity.type
_entity.pdbx_description
1 polymer ?
#
loop_
_entity_poly.entity_id
_entity_poly.type
_entity_poly.pdbx_seq_one_letter_code
_entity_poly.pdbx_strand_id
1 'polypeptide(L)' 'MHGRSNKEMPPVFGTSTPLKGLSGAIRKYAYSLPDHYPSHWLLKMLGDRVDSWGYHTRRALPVLIPAVVIGFLGARGRS' A
#
# COMPACT_ATOMS: atom_id res chain seq x y z
N MET A 1 -28.34 23.11 35.50
CA MET A 1 -28.71 23.16 34.08
C MET A 1 -27.45 23.39 33.26
N HIS A 2 -26.83 22.34 32.70
CA HIS A 2 -25.81 22.43 31.63
C HIS A 2 -25.95 21.18 30.76
N GLY A 3 -26.24 21.38 29.47
CA GLY A 3 -26.61 20.34 28.51
C GLY A 3 -25.45 19.40 28.16
N ARG A 4 -25.81 18.15 27.87
CA ARG A 4 -24.90 17.08 27.45
C ARG A 4 -23.95 17.53 26.33
N SER A 5 -22.68 17.14 26.42
CA SER A 5 -21.89 16.79 25.24
C SER A 5 -21.56 15.31 25.29
N ASN A 6 -22.60 14.47 25.24
CA ASN A 6 -22.48 13.11 24.71
C ASN A 6 -22.19 13.23 23.22
N LYS A 7 -20.96 13.62 22.88
CA LYS A 7 -20.34 13.10 21.68
C LYS A 7 -19.15 12.31 22.15
N GLU A 8 -19.45 11.09 22.62
CA GLU A 8 -18.51 10.00 22.47
C GLU A 8 -18.23 9.94 20.98
N MET A 9 -17.18 10.63 20.54
CA MET A 9 -16.63 10.38 19.23
C MET A 9 -16.36 8.88 19.24
N PRO A 10 -16.99 8.07 18.37
CA PRO A 10 -16.69 6.66 18.36
C PRO A 10 -15.17 6.56 18.27
N PRO A 11 -14.51 5.70 19.07
CA PRO A 11 -13.08 5.50 18.95
C PRO A 11 -12.84 4.92 17.56
N VAL A 12 -12.72 5.78 16.56
CA VAL A 12 -12.25 5.40 15.24
C VAL A 12 -10.75 5.33 15.37
N PHE A 13 -10.29 4.31 16.09
CA PHE A 13 -8.96 3.77 15.87
C PHE A 13 -9.01 3.14 14.48
N GLY A 14 -8.98 4.00 13.47
CA GLY A 14 -8.73 3.58 12.11
C GLY A 14 -7.42 2.82 12.17
N THR A 15 -7.47 1.51 11.96
CA THR A 15 -6.31 0.74 11.58
C THR A 15 -5.99 1.15 10.15
N SER A 16 -5.53 2.40 9.97
CA SER A 16 -5.53 3.08 8.67
C SER A 16 -4.68 2.42 7.62
N THR A 17 -3.91 1.40 7.98
CA THR A 17 -3.49 0.31 7.10
C THR A 17 -2.69 -0.65 7.97
N PRO A 18 -3.13 -1.90 8.18
CA PRO A 18 -2.25 -2.88 8.82
C PRO A 18 -0.97 -2.94 7.98
N LEU A 19 0.20 -2.80 8.63
CA LEU A 19 1.50 -2.82 7.97
C LEU A 19 1.69 -4.19 7.31
N LYS A 20 1.34 -4.30 6.03
CA LYS A 20 1.39 -5.54 5.26
C LYS A 20 2.43 -5.39 4.16
N GLY A 21 3.23 -6.43 3.97
CA GLY A 21 4.24 -6.48 2.91
C GLY A 21 5.38 -5.46 3.06
N LEU A 22 6.03 -5.15 1.93
CA LEU A 22 7.25 -4.33 1.88
C LEU A 22 7.03 -2.89 2.36
N SER A 23 5.86 -2.29 2.08
CA SER A 23 5.51 -0.96 2.59
C SER A 23 5.45 -0.91 4.12
N GLY A 24 4.97 -1.98 4.75
CA GLY A 24 4.99 -2.11 6.21
C GLY A 24 6.40 -2.13 6.81
N ALA A 25 7.35 -2.83 6.17
CA ALA A 25 8.73 -2.85 6.63
C ALA A 25 9.39 -1.46 6.55
N ILE A 26 9.13 -0.72 5.46
CA ILE A 26 9.61 0.65 5.26
C ILE A 26 9.07 1.59 6.34
N ARG A 27 7.78 1.47 6.68
CA ARG A 27 7.18 2.26 7.76
C ARG A 27 7.74 1.92 9.14
N LYS A 28 8.04 0.64 9.42
CA LYS A 28 8.74 0.25 10.67
C LYS A 28 10.13 0.89 10.76
N TYR A 29 10.87 0.91 9.65
CA TYR A 29 12.17 1.57 9.60
C TYR A 29 12.04 3.09 9.76
N ALA A 30 10.99 3.71 9.20
CA ALA A 30 10.71 5.13 9.43
C ALA A 30 10.47 5.43 10.90
N TYR A 31 9.60 4.67 11.59
CA TYR A 31 9.35 4.86 13.03
C TYR A 31 10.57 4.66 13.93
N SER A 32 11.65 4.03 13.45
CA SER A 32 12.90 3.92 14.20
C SER A 32 13.76 5.20 14.13
N LEU A 33 13.46 6.11 13.19
CA LEU A 33 14.14 7.38 13.04
C LEU A 33 13.42 8.48 13.83
N PRO A 34 14.15 9.45 14.43
CA PRO A 34 13.52 10.57 15.11
C PRO A 34 12.75 11.47 14.13
N ASP A 35 11.58 11.98 14.57
CA ASP A 35 10.66 12.78 13.74
C ASP A 35 11.24 14.09 13.18
N HIS A 36 12.33 14.59 13.76
CA HIS A 36 12.99 15.83 13.35
C HIS A 36 13.95 15.66 12.17
N TYR A 37 14.29 14.42 11.78
CA TYR A 37 15.12 14.18 10.60
C TYR A 37 14.27 14.13 9.32
N PRO A 38 14.72 14.75 8.22
CA PRO A 38 14.02 14.67 6.94
C PRO A 38 13.91 13.23 6.43
N SER A 39 14.88 12.37 6.78
CA SER A 39 14.89 10.95 6.43
C SER A 39 13.64 10.21 6.91
N HIS A 40 13.09 10.57 8.07
CA HIS A 40 11.86 9.98 8.60
C HIS A 40 10.67 10.16 7.65
N TRP A 41 10.49 11.40 7.19
CA TRP A 41 9.40 11.79 6.29
C TRP A 41 9.60 11.23 4.89
N LEU A 42 10.83 11.27 4.37
CA LEU A 42 11.18 10.69 3.08
C LEU A 42 10.90 9.19 3.03
N LEU A 43 11.20 8.49 4.12
CA LEU A 43 10.98 7.05 4.22
C LEU A 43 9.49 6.69 4.33
N LYS A 44 8.68 7.52 5.02
CA LYS A 44 7.22 7.39 4.98
C LYS A 44 6.68 7.53 3.56
N MET A 45 7.10 8.55 2.82
CA MET A 45 6.71 8.75 1.42
C MET A 45 7.15 7.58 0.52
N LEU A 46 8.36 7.05 0.75
CA LEU A 46 8.84 5.87 0.04
C LEU A 46 7.91 4.66 0.28
N GLY A 47 7.46 4.47 1.52
CA GLY A 47 6.49 3.44 1.88
C GLY A 47 5.18 3.56 1.10
N ASP A 48 4.67 4.78 0.90
CA ASP A 48 3.44 5.04 0.15
C ASP A 48 3.61 4.76 -1.36
N ARG A 49 4.79 5.07 -1.92
CA ARG A 49 5.13 4.76 -3.32
C ARG A 49 5.24 3.26 -3.56
N VAL A 50 5.90 2.54 -2.65
CA VAL A 50 6.05 1.08 -2.72
C VAL A 50 4.71 0.37 -2.58
N ASP A 51 3.82 0.86 -1.72
CA ASP A 51 2.45 0.31 -1.61
C ASP A 51 1.66 0.49 -2.91
N SER A 52 1.73 1.68 -3.49
CA SER A 52 1.09 2.00 -4.78
C SER A 52 1.59 1.10 -5.92
N TRP A 53 2.92 0.91 -6.02
CA TRP A 53 3.51 0.00 -7.01
C TRP A 53 3.15 -1.47 -6.75
N GLY A 54 3.05 -1.88 -5.49
CA GLY A 54 2.57 -3.21 -5.10
C GLY A 54 1.13 -3.47 -5.57
N TYR A 55 0.24 -2.48 -5.46
CA TYR A 55 -1.14 -2.58 -5.95
C TYR A 55 -1.20 -2.68 -7.48
N HIS A 56 -0.47 -1.82 -8.21
CA HIS A 56 -0.40 -1.90 -9.67
C HIS A 56 0.13 -3.25 -10.15
N THR A 57 1.19 -3.75 -9.51
CA THR A 57 1.80 -5.04 -9.84
C THR A 57 0.85 -6.21 -9.53
N ARG A 58 0.20 -6.22 -8.36
CA ARG A 58 -0.77 -7.27 -7.99
C ARG A 58 -2.02 -7.27 -8.88
N ARG A 59 -2.45 -6.11 -9.38
CA ARG A 59 -3.60 -5.99 -10.29
C ARG A 59 -3.26 -6.35 -11.74
N ALA A 60 -2.05 -6.06 -12.20
CA ALA A 60 -1.62 -6.36 -13.56
C ALA A 60 -1.24 -7.84 -13.75
N LEU A 61 -0.68 -8.48 -12.71
CA LEU A 61 -0.19 -9.85 -12.76
C LEU A 61 -1.23 -10.90 -13.22
N PRO A 62 -2.48 -10.94 -12.72
CA PRO A 62 -3.47 -11.93 -13.18
C PRO A 62 -4.00 -11.69 -14.60
N VAL A 63 -3.76 -10.50 -15.20
CA VAL A 63 -4.19 -10.16 -16.56
C VAL A 63 -3.05 -10.37 -17.56
N LEU A 64 -1.81 -10.10 -17.15
CA LEU A 64 -0.63 -10.28 -18.00
C LEU A 64 -0.33 -11.75 -18.27
N ILE A 65 -0.53 -12.64 -17.29
CA ILE A 65 -0.29 -14.08 -17.46
C ILE A 65 -1.17 -14.69 -18.58
N PRO A 66 -2.51 -14.55 -18.59
CA PRO A 66 -3.33 -15.07 -19.68
C PRO A 66 -3.08 -14.35 -21.01
N ALA A 67 -2.79 -13.04 -21.00
CA ALA A 67 -2.49 -12.30 -22.23
C ALA A 67 -1.21 -12.80 -22.93
N VAL A 68 -0.16 -13.11 -22.15
CA VAL A 68 1.07 -13.69 -22.67
C VAL A 68 0.83 -15.12 -23.17
N VAL A 69 0.05 -15.93 -22.46
CA VAL A 69 -0.27 -17.31 -22.89
C VAL A 69 -1.09 -17.32 -24.19
N ILE A 70 -2.11 -16.46 -24.31
CA ILE A 70 -2.93 -16.33 -25.53
C ILE A 70 -2.08 -15.79 -26.69
N GLY A 71 -1.24 -14.79 -26.44
CA GLY A 71 -0.31 -14.26 -27.44
C GLY A 71 0.70 -15.31 -27.92
N PHE A 72 1.24 -16.13 -27.03
CA PHE A 72 2.19 -17.19 -27.36
C PHE A 72 1.53 -18.37 -28.08
N LEU A 73 0.30 -18.75 -27.70
CA LEU A 73 -0.48 -19.75 -28.44
C LEU A 73 -0.83 -19.26 -29.86
N GLY A 74 -1.22 -17.99 -29.98
CA GLY A 74 -1.56 -17.36 -31.26
C GLY A 74 -0.35 -17.15 -32.18
N ALA A 75 0.84 -16.91 -31.63
CA ALA A 75 2.08 -16.77 -32.40
C ALA A 75 2.58 -18.11 -32.96
N ARG A 76 2.25 -19.24 -32.32
CA ARG A 76 2.71 -20.58 -32.73
C ARG A 76 1.87 -21.19 -33.86
N GLY A 77 0.65 -20.73 -34.07
CA GLY A 77 -0.28 -21.26 -35.09
C GLY A 77 -0.18 -20.57 -36.47
N ARG A 78 0.85 -19.76 -36.70
CA ARG A 78 1.00 -18.94 -37.92
C ARG A 78 2.24 -19.29 -38.75
N SER A 79 2.71 -20.55 -38.65
CA SER A 79 3.73 -21.16 -39.51
C SER A 79 3.13 -22.27 -40.37
#